data_AF-F0FXP0-F1
#
_entry.id   AF-F0FXP0-F1
#
_cell.length_a   1.000
_cell.length_b   1.000
_cell.length_c   1.000
_cell.angle_alpha   90.00
_cell.angle_beta   90.00
_cell.angle_gamma   90.00
#
_symmetry.space_group_name_H-M   'P 1'
#
loop_
_entity.id
_entity.type
_entity.pdbx_description
1 polymer ?
#
loop_
_entity_poly.entity_id
_entity_poly.type
_entity_poly.pdbx_seq_one_letter_code
_entity_poly.pdbx_strand_id
1 'polypeptide(L)' 'MSMRKLKEVLRLKWACGLSHRQISRAIGISVGAISAYAARASAAGLDWATVEPLADDELEIRLDLPEETAVP' A
#
# COMPACT_ATOMS: atom_id res chain seq x y z
N MET A 1 7.68 -3.48 6.57
CA MET A 1 7.21 -2.09 6.38
C MET A 1 5.86 -2.00 7.08
N SER A 2 5.61 -1.02 7.96
CA SER A 2 4.33 -0.99 8.70
C SER A 2 3.13 -0.74 7.78
N MET A 3 2.00 -1.40 8.00
CA MET A 3 0.76 -1.24 7.21
C MET A 3 0.26 0.20 7.09
N ARG A 4 0.50 1.03 8.11
CA ARG A 4 0.29 2.48 8.03
C ARG A 4 0.96 3.14 6.82
N LYS A 5 2.18 2.72 6.45
CA LYS A 5 2.89 3.25 5.27
C LYS A 5 2.25 2.81 3.97
N LEU A 6 1.80 1.55 3.89
CA LEU A 6 1.09 1.03 2.74
C LEU A 6 -0.24 1.77 2.52
N LYS A 7 -1.04 1.93 3.56
CA LYS A 7 -2.27 2.74 3.49
C LYS A 7 -1.99 4.15 3.01
N GLU A 8 -0.93 4.76 3.52
CA GLU A 8 -0.54 6.11 3.09
C GLU A 8 -0.11 6.15 1.61
N VAL A 9 0.60 5.12 1.11
CA VAL A 9 0.88 4.97 -0.34
C VAL A 9 -0.42 4.95 -1.15
N LEU A 10 -1.37 4.11 -0.75
CA LEU A 10 -2.65 3.94 -1.43
C LEU A 10 -3.49 5.23 -1.36
N ARG A 11 -3.48 5.93 -0.22
CA ARG A 11 -4.11 7.24 -0.03
C ARG A 11 -3.54 8.27 -1.00
N LEU A 12 -2.22 8.43 -0.99
CA LEU A 12 -1.55 9.41 -1.82
C LEU A 12 -1.74 9.11 -3.32
N LYS A 13 -1.81 7.83 -3.70
CA LYS A 13 -2.04 7.43 -5.08
C LYS A 13 -3.49 7.63 -5.52
N TRP A 14 -4.46 7.14 -4.76
CA TRP A 14 -5.86 7.09 -5.19
C TRP A 14 -6.69 8.28 -4.71
N ALA A 15 -6.49 8.73 -3.47
CA ALA A 15 -7.20 9.90 -2.95
C ALA A 15 -6.56 11.22 -3.41
N CYS A 16 -5.22 11.29 -3.48
CA CYS A 16 -4.51 12.51 -3.89
C CYS A 16 -4.02 12.52 -5.35
N GLY A 17 -4.13 11.41 -6.09
CA GLY A 17 -3.72 11.34 -7.49
C GLY A 17 -2.22 11.53 -7.74
N LEU A 18 -1.37 11.31 -6.73
CA LEU A 18 0.07 11.54 -6.86
C LEU A 18 0.76 10.46 -7.71
N SER A 19 1.79 10.87 -8.45
CA SER A 19 2.67 9.94 -9.15
C SER A 19 3.53 9.13 -8.16
N HIS A 20 3.98 7.95 -8.59
CA HIS A 20 4.84 7.11 -7.76
C HIS A 20 6.11 7.82 -7.26
N ARG A 21 6.68 8.72 -8.07
CA ARG A 21 7.86 9.52 -7.68
C ARG A 21 7.54 10.54 -6.58
N GLN A 22 6.36 11.17 -6.63
CA GLN A 22 5.92 12.10 -5.59
C GLN A 22 5.66 11.37 -4.28
N ILE A 23 4.99 10.22 -4.34
CA ILE A 23 4.75 9.35 -3.17
C ILE A 23 6.09 8.91 -2.56
N SER A 24 7.02 8.45 -3.40
CA SER A 24 8.36 8.06 -2.98
C SER A 24 9.07 9.15 -2.17
N ARG A 25 8.99 10.40 -2.65
CA ARG A 25 9.59 11.56 -1.98
C ARG A 25 8.85 11.98 -0.70
N ALA A 26 7.53 11.77 -0.64
CA ALA A 26 6.71 12.16 0.50
C ALA A 26 6.94 11.26 1.73
N ILE A 27 7.08 9.95 1.52
CA ILE A 27 7.13 8.95 2.62
C ILE A 27 8.38 8.06 2.61
N GLY A 28 9.32 8.31 1.68
CA GLY A 28 10.64 7.67 1.66
C GLY A 28 10.63 6.21 1.21
N ILE A 29 9.69 5.82 0.34
CA ILE A 29 9.56 4.44 -0.18
C ILE A 29 10.04 4.38 -1.62
N SER A 30 10.67 3.27 -2.04
CA SER A 30 11.08 3.11 -3.43
C SER A 30 9.88 3.06 -4.38
N VAL A 31 10.04 3.63 -5.58
CA VAL A 31 9.01 3.59 -6.64
C VAL A 31 8.61 2.15 -7.00
N GLY A 32 9.57 1.21 -6.96
CA GLY A 32 9.31 -0.21 -7.19
C GLY A 32 8.37 -0.82 -6.15
N ALA A 33 8.59 -0.54 -4.86
CA ALA A 33 7.70 -1.00 -3.79
C ALA A 33 6.29 -0.40 -3.94
N ILE A 34 6.20 0.92 -4.19
CA ILE A 34 4.92 1.60 -4.45
C ILE A 34 4.16 0.96 -5.61
N SER A 35 4.85 0.65 -6.72
CA SER A 35 4.26 0.00 -7.88
C SER A 35 3.75 -1.40 -7.53
N ALA A 36 4.56 -2.18 -6.82
CA ALA A 36 4.24 -3.54 -6.41
C ALA A 36 3.02 -3.59 -5.46
N TYR A 37 2.90 -2.63 -4.55
CA TYR A 37 1.74 -2.52 -3.65
C TYR A 37 0.49 -2.04 -4.37
N ALA A 38 0.61 -1.01 -5.21
CA ALA A 38 -0.52 -0.52 -6.00
C ALA A 38 -1.05 -1.61 -6.95
N ALA A 39 -0.16 -2.41 -7.54
CA ALA A 39 -0.54 -3.53 -8.40
C ALA A 39 -1.28 -4.62 -7.61
N ARG A 40 -0.79 -5.01 -6.42
CA ARG A 40 -1.47 -5.97 -5.54
C ARG A 40 -2.84 -5.47 -5.09
N ALA A 41 -2.92 -4.22 -4.65
CA ALA A 41 -4.19 -3.64 -4.22
C ALA A 41 -5.20 -3.56 -5.37
N SER A 42 -4.74 -3.21 -6.57
CA SER A 42 -5.57 -3.26 -7.77
C SER A 42 -5.98 -4.69 -8.16
N ALA A 43 -5.10 -5.69 -8.00
CA ALA A 43 -5.40 -7.09 -8.29
C ALA A 43 -6.40 -7.69 -7.28
N ALA A 44 -6.34 -7.24 -6.02
CA ALA A 44 -7.31 -7.55 -4.98
C ALA A 44 -8.65 -6.78 -5.16
N GLY A 45 -8.78 -5.94 -6.19
CA GLY A 45 -9.98 -5.15 -6.43
C GLY A 45 -10.24 -4.09 -5.35
N LEU A 46 -9.20 -3.68 -4.62
CA LEU A 46 -9.31 -2.68 -3.57
C LEU A 46 -9.20 -1.28 -4.13
N ASP A 47 -9.94 -0.37 -3.52
CA ASP A 47 -9.88 1.07 -3.75
C ASP A 47 -9.63 1.81 -2.43
N TRP A 48 -9.44 3.13 -2.51
CA TRP A 48 -9.22 3.94 -1.30
C TRP A 48 -10.41 3.87 -0.33
N ALA A 49 -11.64 3.91 -0.85
CA ALA A 49 -12.85 3.88 -0.03
C ALA A 49 -13.01 2.57 0.77
N THR A 50 -12.51 1.46 0.23
CA THR A 50 -12.49 0.17 0.93
C THR A 50 -11.31 0.09 1.89
N VAL A 51 -10.14 0.61 1.52
CA VAL A 51 -8.90 0.54 2.33
C VAL A 51 -8.93 1.48 3.55
N GLU A 52 -9.55 2.65 3.42
CA GLU A 52 -9.65 3.64 4.50
C GLU A 52 -10.26 3.10 5.80
N PRO A 53 -11.43 2.42 5.78
CA PRO A 53 -12.03 1.85 6.98
C PRO A 53 -11.44 0.49 7.38
N LEU A 54 -10.68 -0.17 6.51
CA LEU A 54 -10.10 -1.49 6.82
C LEU A 54 -9.09 -1.38 7.96
N ALA A 55 -9.03 -2.38 8.84
CA ALA A 55 -7.94 -2.51 9.80
C ALA A 55 -6.63 -2.89 9.10
N ASP A 56 -5.49 -2.68 9.75
CA ASP A 56 -4.18 -3.02 9.18
C ASP A 56 -4.09 -4.55 8.90
N ASP A 57 -4.51 -5.39 9.84
CA ASP A 57 -4.50 -6.86 9.71
C ASP A 57 -5.40 -7.34 8.55
N GLU A 58 -6.57 -6.72 8.42
CA GLU A 58 -7.57 -7.06 7.41
C GLU A 58 -7.11 -6.66 5.99
N LEU A 59 -6.28 -5.63 5.91
CA LEU A 59 -5.62 -5.20 4.68
C LEU A 59 -4.47 -6.15 4.30
N GLU A 60 -3.71 -6.66 5.27
CA GLU A 60 -2.67 -7.67 5.04
C GLU A 60 -3.25 -8.93 4.40
N ILE A 61 -4.33 -9.45 4.99
CA ILE A 61 -5.02 -10.64 4.50
C ILE A 61 -5.50 -10.44 3.05
N ARG A 62 -6.08 -9.28 2.74
CA ARG A 62 -6.61 -9.00 1.39
C ARG A 62 -5.53 -8.79 0.33
N LEU A 63 -4.38 -8.27 0.72
CA LEU A 63 -3.28 -8.02 -0.20
C LEU A 63 -2.39 -9.24 -0.43
N ASP A 64 -2.69 -10.35 0.26
CA ASP A 64 -1.90 -11.58 0.27
C ASP A 64 -0.40 -11.24 0.42
N LEU A 65 -0.13 -10.26 1.29
CA LEU A 65 1.24 -9.88 1.58
C LEU A 65 1.79 -11.01 2.45
N PRO A 66 2.85 -11.71 2.02
CA PRO A 66 3.53 -12.59 2.95
C PRO A 66 3.96 -11.72 4.12
N GLU A 67 3.65 -12.14 5.36
CA GLU A 67 4.24 -11.57 6.57
C GLU A 67 5.71 -11.31 6.26
N GLU A 68 6.13 -10.05 6.37
CA GLU A 68 7.43 -9.60 5.92
C GLU A 68 8.51 -10.37 6.70
N THR A 69 8.93 -11.52 6.15
CA THR A 69 10.06 -12.35 6.57
C THR A 69 10.25 -12.41 8.08
N ALA A 70 9.47 -13.24 8.76
CA ALA A 70 10.01 -14.00 9.89
C ALA A 70 11.05 -14.99 9.32
N VAL A 71 12.23 -14.49 8.95
CA VAL A 71 13.42 -15.32 8.76
C VAL A 71 14.30 -15.04 9.98
N PRO A 72 14.60 -16.05 10.81
CA PRO A 72 15.40 -15.90 12.02
C PRO A 72 16.85 -15.48 11.74
#